data_AF-A0A3G7TZR3-F1
#
_entry.id   AF-A0A3G7TZR3-F1
#
_cell.length_a   1.000
_cell.length_b   1.000
_cell.length_c   1.000
_cell.angle_alpha   90.00
_cell.angle_beta   90.00
_cell.angle_gamma   90.00
#
_symmetry.space_group_name_H-M   'P 1'
#
loop_
_entity.id
_entity.type
_entity.pdbx_description
1 polymer ?
#
loop_
_entity_poly.entity_id
_entity_poly.type
_entity_poly.pdbx_seq_one_letter_code
_entity_poly.pdbx_strand_id
1 'polypeptide(L)' 'MRLARALELTHHIASTPNAIEGLDALPDPSLVEQALAPHYVLPHRREERVYPRAIRLKSPKYPIRNKNASQLN' A
#
# COMPACT_ATOMS: atom_id res chain seq x y z
N MET A 1 23.85 -18.59 -20.44
CA MET A 1 22.40 -18.81 -20.52
C MET A 1 21.74 -18.38 -19.21
N ARG A 2 21.27 -17.13 -19.13
CA ARG A 2 20.64 -16.59 -17.92
C ARG A 2 19.22 -17.13 -17.69
N LEU A 3 18.52 -17.43 -18.79
CA LEU A 3 17.13 -17.89 -18.79
C LEU A 3 16.97 -19.26 -18.09
N ALA A 4 17.82 -20.25 -18.44
CA ALA A 4 17.74 -21.58 -17.84
C ALA A 4 17.88 -21.57 -16.31
N ARG A 5 18.86 -20.80 -15.79
CA ARG A 5 19.04 -20.62 -14.34
C ARG A 5 17.84 -19.94 -13.68
N ALA A 6 17.23 -18.95 -14.35
CA ALA A 6 16.05 -18.27 -13.83
C ALA A 6 14.86 -19.23 -13.70
N LEU A 7 14.64 -20.12 -14.69
CA LEU A 7 13.58 -21.12 -14.62
C LEU A 7 13.82 -22.15 -13.52
N GLU A 8 15.05 -22.64 -13.38
CA GLU A 8 15.44 -23.59 -12.33
C GLU A 8 15.19 -23.02 -10.92
N LEU A 9 15.54 -21.75 -10.69
CA LEU A 9 15.27 -21.07 -9.42
C LEU A 9 13.77 -20.94 -9.13
N THR A 10 12.96 -20.62 -10.15
CA THR A 10 11.51 -20.53 -9.96
C THR A 10 10.87 -21.88 -9.62
N HIS A 11 11.38 -22.97 -10.21
CA HIS A 11 10.91 -24.32 -9.90
C HIS A 11 11.30 -24.76 -8.49
N HIS A 12 12.51 -24.41 -8.05
CA HIS A 12 12.95 -24.65 -6.68
C HIS A 12 12.04 -23.92 -5.66
N ILE A 13 11.81 -22.61 -5.86
CA ILE A 13 10.96 -21.78 -4.98
C ILE A 13 9.51 -22.30 -4.93
N ALA A 14 8.95 -22.70 -6.08
CA ALA A 14 7.59 -23.25 -6.14
C ALA A 14 7.48 -24.65 -5.49
N SER A 15 8.55 -25.45 -5.55
CA SER A 15 8.58 -26.80 -4.97
C SER A 15 8.82 -26.80 -3.46
N THR A 16 9.39 -25.73 -2.89
CA THR A 16 9.69 -25.62 -1.46
C THR A 16 8.88 -24.50 -0.82
N PRO A 17 7.57 -24.69 -0.54
CA PRO A 17 6.75 -23.64 0.05
C PRO A 17 7.12 -23.32 1.51
N ASN A 18 7.77 -24.25 2.22
CA ASN A 18 7.98 -24.17 3.69
C ASN A 18 9.42 -24.42 4.15
N ALA A 19 10.41 -24.46 3.25
CA ALA A 19 11.81 -24.68 3.64
C ALA A 19 12.43 -23.38 4.17
N ILE A 20 12.00 -22.93 5.35
CA ILE A 20 12.69 -21.88 6.08
C ILE A 20 13.72 -22.57 6.99
N GLU A 21 14.78 -23.10 6.38
CA GLU A 21 15.91 -23.64 7.12
C GLU A 21 16.56 -22.52 7.95
N GLY A 22 16.49 -22.63 9.28
CA GLY A 22 17.11 -21.67 10.21
C GLY A 22 16.16 -20.95 11.18
N LEU A 23 14.83 -21.15 11.10
CA LEU A 23 13.91 -20.61 12.11
C LEU A 23 14.07 -21.26 13.49
N ASP A 24 14.48 -22.53 13.53
CA ASP A 24 14.72 -23.26 14.79
C ASP A 24 15.92 -22.70 15.59
N ALA A 25 16.78 -21.91 14.94
CA ALA A 25 17.91 -21.21 15.56
C ALA A 25 17.57 -19.76 15.98
N LEU A 26 16.36 -19.28 15.68
CA LEU A 26 15.92 -17.94 16.04
C LEU A 26 15.49 -17.93 17.52
N PRO A 27 16.09 -17.09 18.38
CA PRO A 27 15.89 -17.15 19.83
C PRO A 27 14.50 -16.68 20.28
N ASP A 28 13.76 -15.98 19.41
CA ASP A 28 12.48 -15.36 19.75
C ASP A 28 11.31 -16.15 19.17
N PRO A 29 10.55 -16.92 19.99
CA PRO A 29 9.46 -17.77 19.52
C PRO A 29 8.30 -16.98 18.90
N SER A 30 8.14 -15.70 19.28
CA SER A 30 7.11 -14.81 18.75
C SER A 30 7.31 -14.45 17.27
N LEU A 31 8.56 -14.43 16.78
CA LEU A 31 8.86 -14.19 15.38
C LEU A 31 8.61 -15.42 14.52
N VAL A 32 8.78 -16.61 15.07
CA VAL A 32 8.47 -17.89 14.41
C VAL A 32 6.96 -18.05 14.24
N GLU A 33 6.19 -17.79 15.30
CA GLU A 33 4.71 -17.79 15.23
C GLU A 33 4.19 -16.75 14.25
N GLN A 34 4.81 -15.58 14.21
CA GLN A 34 4.54 -14.60 13.16
C GLN A 34 4.86 -15.25 11.81
N ALA A 35 6.10 -15.61 11.50
CA ALA A 35 6.51 -16.09 10.17
C ALA A 35 5.68 -17.26 9.62
N LEU A 36 5.17 -18.14 10.50
CA LEU A 36 4.31 -19.28 10.16
C LEU A 36 2.82 -18.91 10.10
N ALA A 37 2.40 -17.81 10.72
CA ALA A 37 1.05 -17.31 10.55
C ALA A 37 0.85 -16.87 9.09
N PRO A 38 -0.34 -17.06 8.51
CA PRO A 38 -0.69 -16.56 7.17
C PRO A 38 -0.64 -15.04 7.19
N HIS A 39 0.54 -14.49 6.95
CA HIS A 39 0.82 -13.09 7.15
C HIS A 39 0.22 -12.23 6.04
N TYR A 40 -0.30 -11.08 6.49
CA TYR A 40 -0.67 -9.90 5.71
C TYR A 40 -2.04 -9.91 5.03
N VAL A 41 -3.10 -10.20 5.80
CA VAL A 41 -4.41 -9.65 5.44
C VAL A 41 -4.35 -8.14 5.64
N LEU A 42 -4.37 -7.40 4.52
CA LEU A 42 -4.42 -5.95 4.57
C LEU A 42 -5.66 -5.51 5.37
N PRO A 43 -5.53 -4.55 6.31
CA PRO A 43 -6.68 -4.06 7.06
C PRO A 43 -7.80 -3.62 6.11
N HIS A 44 -9.04 -3.94 6.47
CA HIS A 44 -10.20 -3.59 5.65
C HIS A 44 -10.25 -2.07 5.39
N ARG A 45 -10.53 -1.69 4.14
CA ARG A 45 -10.65 -0.28 3.74
C ARG A 45 -11.85 0.34 4.46
N ARG A 46 -11.59 1.27 5.37
CA ARG A 46 -12.64 1.99 6.12
C ARG A 46 -13.27 3.06 5.24
N GLU A 47 -14.52 2.86 4.84
CA GLU A 47 -15.25 3.82 4.00
C GLU A 47 -15.52 5.14 4.72
N GLU A 48 -15.64 5.12 6.06
CA GLU A 48 -15.84 6.34 6.85
C GLU A 48 -14.59 7.22 6.95
N ARG A 49 -13.40 6.68 6.64
CA ARG A 49 -12.11 7.41 6.66
C ARG A 49 -11.80 8.15 5.36
N VAL A 50 -12.81 8.35 4.52
CA VAL A 50 -12.66 9.13 3.31
C VAL A 50 -12.70 10.61 3.70
N TYR A 51 -11.52 11.24 3.80
CA TYR A 51 -11.40 12.70 3.73
C TYR A 51 -12.29 13.23 2.61
N PRO A 52 -12.94 14.39 2.78
CA PRO A 52 -14.00 14.83 1.87
C PRO A 52 -13.49 14.82 0.43
N ARG A 53 -14.06 13.92 -0.39
CA ARG A 53 -13.72 13.73 -1.83
C ARG A 53 -13.87 15.02 -2.62
N ALA A 54 -14.71 15.94 -2.15
CA ALA A 54 -14.86 17.27 -2.69
C ALA A 54 -14.35 18.29 -1.66
N ILE A 55 -13.25 18.96 -1.99
CA ILE A 55 -12.83 20.18 -1.29
C ILE A 55 -13.87 21.25 -1.66
N ARG A 56 -14.84 21.48 -0.78
CA ARG A 56 -15.75 22.63 -0.92
C ARG A 56 -14.92 23.89 -0.82
N LEU A 57 -14.81 24.65 -1.91
CA LEU A 57 -14.19 25.97 -1.88
C LEU A 57 -14.96 26.82 -0.87
N LYS A 58 -14.27 27.28 0.17
CA LYS A 58 -14.85 28.24 1.11
C LYS A 58 -15.09 29.55 0.37
N SER A 59 -16.16 30.25 0.73
CA SER A 59 -16.40 31.61 0.21
C SER A 59 -15.22 32.51 0.60
N PRO A 60 -14.68 33.31 -0.33
CA PRO A 60 -13.63 34.25 -0.01
C PRO A 60 -14.16 35.28 1.01
N LYS A 61 -13.29 35.70 1.94
CA LYS A 61 -13.63 36.72 2.96
C LYS A 61 -13.92 38.09 2.34
N TYR A 62 -13.35 38.37 1.18
CA TYR A 62 -13.43 39.65 0.49
C TYR A 62 -14.06 39.47 -0.90
N PRO A 63 -14.79 40.48 -1.39
CA PRO A 63 -15.43 40.43 -2.69
C PRO A 63 -14.40 40.18 -3.79
N ILE A 64 -14.73 39.26 -4.69
CA ILE A 64 -13.89 38.95 -5.85
C ILE A 64 -13.95 40.17 -6.77
N ARG A 65 -12.82 40.83 -6.97
CA ARG A 65 -12.73 41.96 -7.91
C ARG A 65 -12.95 41.42 -9.32
N ASN A 66 -14.12 41.70 -9.89
CA ASN A 66 -14.42 41.37 -11.27
C ASN A 66 -13.51 42.17 -12.19
N LYS A 67 -12.71 41.49 -13.02
CA LYS A 67 -11.73 42.12 -13.92
C LYS A 67 -12.37 42.96 -15.04
N ASN A 68 -13.68 42.79 -15.29
CA ASN A 68 -14.40 43.39 -16.43
C ASN A 68 -15.44 44.45 -16.02
N ALA A 69 -15.37 45.00 -14.80
CA ALA A 69 -16.34 45.98 -14.31
C ALA A 69 -16.38 47.28 -15.14
N SER A 70 -15.32 47.59 -15.89
CA SER A 70 -15.23 48.75 -16.77
C SER A 70 -15.86 48.54 -18.16
N GLN A 71 -16.41 47.35 -18.45
CA GLN A 71 -16.98 47.01 -19.76
C GLN A 71 -18.52 46.97 -19.77
N LEU A 72 -19.16 47.22 -18.63
CA LEU A 72 -20.60 47.43 -18.56
C LEU A 72 -20.85 48.94 -18.69
N ASN A 73 -21.18 49.36 -19.91
CA ASN A 73 -21.74 50.67 -20.21
C ASN A 73 -23.19 50.74 -19.77
#